data_AF-A0A6A7RRZ4-F1
#
_entry.id   AF-A0A6A7RRZ4-F1
#
_cell.length_a   1.000
_cell.length_b   1.000
_cell.length_c   1.000
_cell.angle_alpha   90.00
_cell.angle_beta   90.00
_cell.angle_gamma   90.00
#
_symmetry.space_group_name_H-M   'P 1'
#
loop_
_entity.id
_entity.type
_entity.pdbx_description
1 polymer ?
#
loop_
_entity_poly.entity_id
_entity_poly.type
_entity_poly.pdbx_seq_one_letter_code
_entity_poly.pdbx_strand_id
1 'polypeptide(L)'
;MVTAAHLRNRQTKHDPEARYQAKRTLVRLLYRQGWERQRILDLFAVLDWMMRLPEGLEDKLWQDIEQIEGERKMPYVTSVERRATERGIQQGIQQGIQQGMQQGEEKVLERLLTRRFGPLSEATRQRLRSATLEQLERWTDNILDAATLEDVFKD
;
A
#
# COMPACT_ATOMS: atom_id res chain seq x y z
N MET A 1 -24.19 6.07 9.84
CA MET A 1 -23.63 5.68 8.52
C MET A 1 -22.74 4.45 8.61
N VAL A 2 -21.65 4.46 9.39
CA VAL A 2 -20.72 3.31 9.51
C VAL A 2 -21.41 2.04 10.02
N THR A 3 -22.32 2.13 10.98
CA THR A 3 -23.09 0.99 11.50
C THR A 3 -23.98 0.33 10.42
N ALA A 4 -24.58 1.13 9.55
CA ALA A 4 -25.40 0.63 8.44
C ALA A 4 -24.54 -0.07 7.37
N ALA A 5 -23.37 0.47 7.07
CA ALA A 5 -22.39 -0.15 6.16
C ALA A 5 -21.90 -1.50 6.68
N HIS A 6 -21.58 -1.59 7.98
CA HIS A 6 -21.15 -2.83 8.60
C HIS A 6 -22.23 -3.93 8.53
N LEU A 7 -23.49 -3.59 8.82
CA LEU A 7 -24.61 -4.53 8.73
C LEU A 7 -24.81 -5.03 7.29
N ARG A 8 -24.82 -4.12 6.31
CA ARG A 8 -25.01 -4.47 4.90
C ARG A 8 -23.87 -5.34 4.35
N ASN A 9 -22.61 -5.06 4.74
CA ASN A 9 -21.49 -5.88 4.31
C ASN A 9 -21.62 -7.36 4.76
N ARG A 10 -22.12 -7.61 5.98
CA ARG A 10 -22.36 -8.98 6.45
C ARG A 10 -23.50 -9.65 5.70
N GLN A 11 -24.55 -8.91 5.35
CA GLN A 11 -25.74 -9.41 4.66
C GLN A 11 -25.48 -9.72 3.17
N THR A 12 -24.61 -8.97 2.50
CA THR A 12 -24.37 -9.11 1.05
C THR A 12 -23.07 -9.88 0.75
N LYS A 13 -22.58 -10.71 1.69
CA LYS A 13 -21.26 -11.33 1.58
C LYS A 13 -21.09 -12.19 0.31
N HIS A 14 -22.17 -12.88 -0.08
CA HIS A 14 -22.21 -13.84 -1.18
C HIS A 14 -23.06 -13.37 -2.37
N ASP A 15 -23.49 -12.10 -2.38
CA ASP A 15 -24.31 -11.52 -3.43
C ASP A 15 -23.68 -10.20 -3.91
N PRO A 16 -22.90 -10.24 -5.00
CA PRO A 16 -22.23 -9.07 -5.55
C PRO A 16 -23.19 -7.96 -6.01
N GLU A 17 -24.35 -8.31 -6.56
CA GLU A 17 -25.33 -7.33 -7.05
C GLU A 17 -26.02 -6.63 -5.86
N ALA A 18 -26.46 -7.40 -4.85
CA ALA A 18 -27.00 -6.81 -3.63
C ALA A 18 -25.97 -5.93 -2.91
N ARG A 19 -24.69 -6.32 -2.91
CA ARG A 19 -23.59 -5.50 -2.36
C ARG A 19 -23.45 -4.19 -3.14
N TYR A 20 -23.49 -4.24 -4.47
CA TYR A 20 -23.44 -3.06 -5.32
C TYR A 20 -24.61 -2.11 -5.03
N GLN A 21 -25.85 -2.61 -4.98
CA GLN A 21 -27.03 -1.79 -4.67
C GLN A 21 -26.92 -1.13 -3.28
N ALA A 22 -26.43 -1.86 -2.29
CA ALA A 22 -26.20 -1.34 -0.95
C ALA A 22 -25.10 -0.26 -0.92
N LYS A 23 -23.96 -0.49 -1.59
CA LYS A 23 -22.86 0.49 -1.70
C LYS A 23 -23.32 1.76 -2.39
N ARG A 24 -24.02 1.64 -3.53
CA ARG A 24 -24.62 2.76 -4.27
C ARG A 24 -25.57 3.60 -3.41
N THR A 25 -26.42 2.93 -2.62
CA THR A 25 -27.34 3.61 -1.70
C THR A 25 -26.60 4.40 -0.62
N LEU A 26 -25.55 3.81 -0.04
CA LEU A 26 -24.73 4.47 0.99
C LEU A 26 -23.96 5.66 0.43
N VAL A 27 -23.37 5.52 -0.76
CA VAL A 27 -22.66 6.61 -1.46
C VAL A 27 -23.61 7.76 -1.78
N ARG A 28 -24.82 7.47 -2.28
CA ARG A 28 -25.87 8.49 -2.47
C ARG A 28 -26.20 9.22 -1.17
N LEU A 29 -26.33 8.48 -0.07
CA LEU A 29 -26.59 9.09 1.24
C LEU A 29 -25.43 9.97 1.70
N LEU A 30 -24.16 9.56 1.50
CA LEU A 30 -22.99 10.38 1.83
C LEU A 30 -23.06 11.74 1.16
N TYR A 31 -23.38 11.76 -0.14
CA TYR A 31 -23.45 13.01 -0.91
C TYR A 31 -24.65 13.89 -0.58
N ARG A 32 -25.70 13.36 0.07
CA ARG A 32 -26.90 14.12 0.46
C ARG A 32 -26.72 14.98 1.72
N GLN A 33 -25.77 14.67 2.58
CA GLN A 33 -25.72 15.21 3.95
C GLN A 33 -25.08 16.61 4.08
N GLY A 34 -24.70 17.25 2.98
CA GLY A 34 -24.10 18.61 2.99
C GLY A 34 -22.78 18.70 3.76
N TRP A 35 -22.08 17.58 3.94
CA TRP A 35 -20.81 17.53 4.66
C TRP A 35 -19.68 18.18 3.88
N GLU A 36 -18.65 18.60 4.61
CA GLU A 36 -17.41 19.05 3.99
C GLU A 36 -16.79 17.97 3.11
N ARG A 37 -16.20 18.41 2.00
CA ARG A 37 -15.57 17.56 0.98
C ARG A 37 -14.64 16.52 1.59
N GLN A 38 -13.80 16.91 2.53
CA GLN A 38 -12.79 16.03 3.11
C GLN A 38 -13.43 14.84 3.84
N ARG A 39 -14.47 15.12 4.63
CA ARG A 39 -15.23 14.10 5.37
C ARG A 39 -15.94 13.11 4.44
N ILE A 40 -16.45 13.59 3.31
CA ILE A 40 -17.08 12.73 2.29
C ILE A 40 -16.06 11.78 1.70
N LEU A 41 -14.88 12.29 1.29
CA LEU A 41 -13.81 11.46 0.71
C LEU A 41 -13.30 10.41 1.70
N ASP A 42 -13.16 10.75 2.98
CA ASP A 42 -12.69 9.81 4.00
C ASP A 42 -13.71 8.68 4.24
N LEU A 43 -15.01 9.01 4.32
CA LEU A 43 -16.06 8.01 4.48
C LEU A 43 -16.28 7.18 3.22
N PHE A 44 -16.11 7.75 2.04
CA PHE A 44 -16.15 7.01 0.78
C PHE A 44 -15.05 5.94 0.75
N ALA A 45 -13.81 6.28 1.10
CA ALA A 45 -12.70 5.31 1.16
C ALA A 45 -12.99 4.15 2.14
N VAL A 46 -13.65 4.43 3.27
CA VAL A 46 -14.08 3.39 4.22
C VAL A 46 -15.14 2.47 3.62
N LEU A 47 -16.14 3.02 2.93
CA LEU A 47 -17.16 2.20 2.24
C LEU A 47 -16.54 1.34 1.14
N ASP A 48 -15.58 1.90 0.41
CA ASP A 48 -14.89 1.21 -0.67
C ASP A 48 -14.12 -0.02 -0.18
N TRP A 49 -13.31 0.16 0.86
CA TRP A 49 -12.57 -0.92 1.50
C TRP A 49 -13.49 -1.98 2.12
N MET A 50 -14.56 -1.56 2.81
CA MET A 50 -15.48 -2.48 3.48
C MET A 50 -16.32 -3.28 2.49
N MET A 51 -16.73 -2.69 1.36
CA MET A 51 -17.67 -3.26 0.41
C MET A 51 -17.04 -3.37 -0.97
N ARG A 52 -15.97 -4.16 -1.08
CA ARG A 52 -15.28 -4.41 -2.35
C ARG A 52 -16.23 -5.07 -3.35
N LEU A 53 -16.25 -4.56 -4.58
CA LEU A 53 -17.07 -5.06 -5.69
C LEU A 53 -16.16 -5.75 -6.73
N PRO A 54 -16.69 -6.65 -7.56
CA PRO A 54 -16.04 -7.08 -8.79
C PRO A 54 -15.87 -5.90 -9.76
N GLU A 55 -14.81 -5.92 -10.58
CA GLU A 55 -14.43 -4.82 -11.50
C GLU A 55 -15.61 -4.28 -12.31
N GLY A 56 -16.41 -5.16 -12.96
CA GLY A 56 -17.54 -4.71 -13.77
C GLY A 56 -18.67 -3.99 -13.00
N LEU A 57 -18.83 -4.25 -11.70
CA LEU A 57 -19.78 -3.53 -10.84
C LEU A 57 -19.17 -2.26 -10.23
N GLU A 58 -17.85 -2.20 -10.15
CA GLU A 58 -17.11 -1.02 -9.71
C GLU A 58 -17.15 0.07 -10.78
N ASP A 59 -16.92 -0.28 -12.04
CA ASP A 59 -17.08 0.64 -13.19
C ASP A 59 -18.51 1.21 -13.27
N LYS A 60 -19.51 0.33 -13.09
CA LYS A 60 -20.92 0.72 -13.05
C LYS A 60 -21.22 1.68 -11.90
N LEU A 61 -20.59 1.47 -10.74
CA LEU A 61 -20.73 2.38 -9.59
C LEU A 61 -20.10 3.74 -9.88
N TRP A 62 -18.95 3.80 -10.56
CA TRP A 62 -18.31 5.05 -10.95
C TRP A 62 -19.17 5.87 -11.90
N GLN A 63 -19.75 5.24 -12.93
CA GLN A 63 -20.69 5.90 -13.85
C GLN A 63 -21.93 6.46 -13.12
N ASP A 64 -22.48 5.71 -12.16
CA ASP A 64 -23.59 6.19 -11.32
C ASP A 64 -23.18 7.42 -10.47
N ILE A 65 -21.96 7.44 -9.94
CA ILE A 65 -21.45 8.53 -9.11
C ILE A 65 -21.25 9.79 -9.94
N GLU A 66 -20.67 9.68 -11.14
CA GLU A 66 -20.51 10.81 -12.06
C GLU A 66 -21.85 11.49 -12.37
N GLN A 67 -22.91 10.70 -12.58
CA GLN A 67 -24.26 11.22 -12.80
C GLN A 67 -24.78 12.00 -11.57
N ILE A 68 -24.59 11.46 -10.36
CA ILE A 68 -25.00 12.10 -9.10
C ILE A 68 -24.25 13.42 -8.87
N GLU A 69 -22.97 13.47 -9.24
CA GLU A 69 -22.11 14.65 -9.09
C GLU A 69 -22.46 15.76 -10.09
N GLY A 70 -22.83 15.39 -11.32
CA GLY A 70 -23.32 16.32 -12.34
C GLY A 70 -24.56 17.10 -11.89
N GLU A 71 -25.49 16.43 -11.19
CA GLU A 71 -26.68 17.06 -10.61
C GLU A 71 -26.35 18.06 -9.49
N ARG A 72 -25.25 17.83 -8.76
CA ARG A 72 -24.87 18.62 -7.57
C ARG A 72 -23.75 19.63 -7.81
N LYS A 73 -23.14 19.65 -9.01
CA LYS A 73 -21.97 20.47 -9.36
C LYS A 73 -20.81 20.34 -8.37
N MET A 74 -20.54 19.12 -7.90
CA MET A 74 -19.42 18.84 -6.99
C MET A 74 -18.58 17.65 -7.52
N PRO A 75 -17.45 17.89 -8.22
CA PRO A 75 -16.68 16.84 -8.88
C PRO A 75 -15.75 16.11 -7.89
N TYR A 76 -16.28 15.09 -7.21
CA TYR A 76 -15.53 14.24 -6.30
C TYR A 76 -14.91 13.01 -6.95
N VAL A 77 -15.37 12.52 -8.11
CA VAL A 77 -14.72 11.42 -8.85
C VAL A 77 -13.25 11.78 -9.14
N THR A 78 -13.01 12.95 -9.73
CA THR A 78 -11.65 13.49 -9.95
C THR A 78 -10.86 13.64 -8.66
N SER A 79 -11.55 13.82 -7.53
CA SER A 79 -10.93 13.99 -6.22
C SER A 79 -10.53 12.66 -5.60
N VAL A 80 -11.33 11.61 -5.75
CA VAL A 80 -11.02 10.25 -5.28
C VAL A 80 -9.89 9.66 -6.12
N GLU A 81 -9.95 9.79 -7.45
CA GLU A 81 -8.89 9.36 -8.37
C GLU A 81 -7.56 10.05 -8.04
N ARG A 82 -7.58 11.37 -7.86
CA ARG A 82 -6.40 12.14 -7.48
C ARG A 82 -5.80 11.64 -6.17
N ARG A 83 -6.64 11.38 -5.16
CA ARG A 83 -6.17 10.95 -3.84
C ARG A 83 -5.67 9.51 -3.84
N ALA A 84 -6.28 8.64 -4.64
CA ALA A 84 -5.80 7.29 -4.89
C ALA A 84 -4.42 7.32 -5.59
N THR A 85 -4.29 8.19 -6.59
CA THR A 85 -3.02 8.41 -7.31
C THR A 85 -1.93 8.96 -6.38
N GLU A 86 -2.24 10.00 -5.59
CA GLU A 86 -1.32 10.57 -4.61
C GLU A 86 -0.84 9.51 -3.60
N ARG A 87 -1.75 8.69 -3.05
CA ARG A 87 -1.41 7.60 -2.13
C ARG A 87 -0.55 6.53 -2.81
N GLY A 88 -0.91 6.12 -4.03
CA GLY A 88 -0.15 5.14 -4.80
C GLY A 88 1.27 5.61 -5.10
N ILE A 89 1.43 6.88 -5.48
CA ILE A 89 2.74 7.51 -5.70
C ILE A 89 3.53 7.56 -4.38
N GLN A 90 2.93 8.02 -3.28
CA GLN A 90 3.60 8.07 -1.98
C GLN A 90 4.08 6.69 -1.52
N GLN A 91 3.23 5.66 -1.64
CA GLN A 91 3.60 4.29 -1.30
C GLN A 91 4.71 3.75 -2.21
N GLY A 92 4.61 3.99 -3.52
CA GLY A 92 5.62 3.58 -4.49
C GLY A 92 6.98 4.23 -4.25
N ILE A 93 7.01 5.53 -3.94
CA ILE A 93 8.23 6.25 -3.56
C ILE A 93 8.82 5.68 -2.28
N GLN A 94 8.00 5.47 -1.24
CA GLN A 94 8.48 4.95 0.04
C GLN A 94 9.07 3.54 -0.12
N GLN A 95 8.40 2.66 -0.85
CA GLN A 95 8.89 1.32 -1.16
C GLN A 95 10.18 1.37 -1.99
N GLY A 96 10.22 2.24 -3.01
CA GLY A 96 11.40 2.41 -3.85
C GLY A 96 12.62 2.91 -3.08
N ILE A 97 12.44 3.86 -2.15
CA ILE A 97 13.51 4.34 -1.28
C ILE A 97 14.01 3.21 -0.37
N GLN A 98 13.12 2.49 0.30
CA GLN A 98 13.50 1.39 1.20
C GLN A 98 14.27 0.28 0.46
N GLN A 99 13.75 -0.15 -0.70
CA GLN A 99 14.42 -1.15 -1.55
C GLN A 99 15.77 -0.63 -2.05
N GLY A 100 15.84 0.64 -2.45
CA GLY A 100 17.07 1.26 -2.92
C GLY A 100 18.16 1.34 -1.84
N MET A 101 17.78 1.65 -0.59
CA MET A 101 18.70 1.68 0.55
C MET A 101 19.25 0.28 0.85
N GLN A 102 18.36 -0.73 0.98
CA GLN A 102 18.76 -2.11 1.25
C GLN A 102 19.69 -2.67 0.14
N GLN A 103 19.34 -2.47 -1.14
CA GLN A 103 20.20 -2.88 -2.26
C GLN A 103 21.54 -2.13 -2.28
N GLY A 104 21.55 -0.87 -1.84
CA GLY A 104 22.76 -0.07 -1.71
C GLY A 104 23.70 -0.64 -0.67
N GLU A 105 23.19 -0.92 0.54
CA GLU A 105 23.96 -1.50 1.62
C GLU A 105 24.45 -2.92 1.31
N GLU A 106 23.59 -3.77 0.72
CA GLU A 106 23.98 -5.10 0.26
C GLU A 106 25.21 -5.03 -0.66
N LYS A 107 25.17 -4.17 -1.67
CA LYS A 107 26.27 -3.99 -2.63
C LYS A 107 27.53 -3.45 -1.98
N VAL A 108 27.41 -2.52 -1.03
CA VAL A 108 28.56 -1.95 -0.31
C VAL A 108 29.18 -3.02 0.57
N LEU A 109 28.39 -3.74 1.36
CA LEU A 109 28.86 -4.80 2.23
C LEU A 109 29.50 -5.94 1.42
N GLU A 110 28.89 -6.38 0.32
CA GLU A 110 29.47 -7.39 -0.57
C GLU A 110 30.86 -6.97 -1.07
N ARG A 111 31.02 -5.71 -1.49
CA ARG A 111 32.31 -5.16 -1.95
C ARG A 111 33.35 -5.13 -0.83
N LEU A 112 32.96 -4.72 0.38
CA LEU A 112 33.86 -4.66 1.52
C LEU A 112 34.32 -6.06 1.95
N LEU A 113 33.38 -7.01 2.03
CA LEU A 113 33.67 -8.41 2.35
C LEU A 113 34.57 -9.04 1.30
N THR A 114 34.29 -8.80 0.01
CA THR A 114 35.13 -9.29 -1.09
C THR A 114 36.55 -8.72 -1.01
N ARG A 115 36.68 -7.44 -0.65
CA ARG A 115 37.98 -6.77 -0.53
C ARG A 115 38.79 -7.28 0.67
N ARG A 116 38.13 -7.59 1.79
CA ARG A 116 38.79 -7.99 3.04
C ARG A 116 39.10 -9.49 3.10
N PHE A 117 38.18 -10.32 2.62
CA PHE A 117 38.22 -11.78 2.77
C PHE A 117 38.38 -12.53 1.44
N GLY A 118 38.40 -11.82 0.30
CA GLY A 118 38.47 -12.42 -1.02
C GLY A 118 37.11 -12.84 -1.58
N PRO A 119 37.06 -13.58 -2.69
CA PRO A 119 35.82 -13.94 -3.38
C PRO A 119 34.81 -14.65 -2.46
N LEU A 120 33.58 -14.13 -2.42
CA LEU A 120 32.51 -14.71 -1.61
C LEU A 120 31.87 -15.93 -2.27
N SER A 121 31.56 -16.94 -1.46
CA SER A 121 30.76 -18.09 -1.87
C SER A 121 29.34 -17.67 -2.30
N GLU A 122 28.67 -18.48 -3.12
CA GLU A 122 27.29 -18.20 -3.51
C GLU A 122 26.33 -18.22 -2.31
N ALA A 123 26.60 -19.08 -1.31
CA ALA A 123 25.84 -19.12 -0.07
C ALA A 123 25.91 -17.78 0.69
N THR A 124 27.10 -17.16 0.74
CA THR A 124 27.29 -15.85 1.36
C THR A 124 26.54 -14.76 0.61
N ARG A 125 26.60 -14.74 -0.72
CA ARG A 125 25.87 -13.76 -1.54
C ARG A 125 24.36 -13.90 -1.38
N GLN A 126 23.85 -15.13 -1.34
CA GLN A 126 22.43 -15.38 -1.09
C GLN A 126 22.00 -14.93 0.32
N ARG A 127 22.88 -15.04 1.31
CA ARG A 127 22.64 -14.53 2.66
C ARG A 127 22.55 -13.00 2.67
N LEU A 128 23.41 -12.29 1.93
CA LEU A 128 23.35 -10.83 1.79
C LEU A 128 22.04 -10.38 1.11
N ARG A 129 21.64 -11.03 0.01
CA ARG A 129 20.39 -10.72 -0.72
C ARG A 129 19.12 -10.90 0.10
N SER A 130 19.13 -11.82 1.06
CA SER A 130 17.97 -12.13 1.91
C SER A 130 17.99 -11.44 3.27
N ALA A 131 19.05 -10.67 3.55
CA ALA A 131 19.22 -9.95 4.80
C ALA A 131 18.28 -8.74 4.91
N THR A 132 17.80 -8.46 6.12
CA THR A 132 17.11 -7.20 6.41
C THR A 132 18.09 -6.04 6.47
N LEU A 133 17.58 -4.80 6.38
CA LEU A 133 18.43 -3.61 6.51
C LEU A 133 19.21 -3.62 7.83
N GLU A 134 18.56 -3.96 8.94
CA GLU A 134 19.19 -4.00 10.26
C GLU A 134 20.31 -5.06 10.35
N GLN A 135 20.19 -6.16 9.61
CA GLN A 135 21.25 -7.16 9.52
C GLN A 135 22.44 -6.64 8.70
N LEU A 136 22.18 -5.96 7.58
CA LEU A 136 23.22 -5.37 6.73
C LEU A 136 23.99 -4.26 7.47
N GLU A 137 23.30 -3.38 8.20
CA GLU A 137 23.90 -2.36 9.05
C GLU A 137 24.81 -3.00 10.12
N ARG A 138 24.30 -3.99 10.85
CA ARG A 138 25.08 -4.69 11.88
C ARG A 138 26.32 -5.38 11.32
N TRP A 139 26.18 -6.09 10.21
CA TRP A 139 27.32 -6.74 9.57
C TRP A 139 28.33 -5.71 9.03
N THR A 140 27.86 -4.53 8.63
CA THR A 140 28.73 -3.41 8.26
C THR A 140 29.52 -2.90 9.45
N ASP A 141 28.93 -2.81 10.64
CA ASP A 141 29.66 -2.43 11.86
C ASP A 141 30.67 -3.52 12.26
N ASN A 142 30.24 -4.79 12.26
CA ASN A 142 31.09 -5.94 12.62
C ASN A 142 32.31 -6.08 11.69
N ILE A 143 32.24 -5.57 10.45
CA ILE A 143 33.35 -5.69 9.49
C ILE A 143 34.61 -4.98 9.95
N LEU A 144 34.52 -4.01 10.86
CA LEU A 144 35.69 -3.25 11.32
C LEU A 144 36.55 -4.09 12.28
N ASP A 145 35.91 -4.93 13.09
CA ASP A 145 36.56 -5.67 14.17
C ASP A 145 36.70 -7.18 13.91
N ALA A 146 35.88 -7.74 13.02
CA ALA A 146 35.84 -9.18 12.71
C ALA A 146 37.21 -9.73 12.27
N ALA A 147 37.67 -10.89 12.75
CA ALA A 147 38.91 -11.50 12.26
C ALA A 147 38.65 -12.42 11.05
N THR A 148 37.47 -13.04 11.00
CA THR A 148 37.03 -13.90 9.89
C THR A 148 35.71 -13.45 9.27
N LEU A 149 35.36 -14.05 8.14
CA LEU A 149 34.05 -13.83 7.51
C LEU A 149 32.90 -14.28 8.42
N GLU A 150 33.05 -15.36 9.18
CA GLU A 150 32.03 -15.79 10.14
C GLU A 150 31.81 -14.78 11.27
N ASP A 151 32.87 -14.09 11.72
CA ASP A 151 32.77 -13.09 12.79
C ASP A 151 31.87 -11.91 12.41
N VAL A 152 31.87 -11.52 11.13
CA VAL A 152 31.00 -10.46 10.61
C VAL A 152 29.53 -10.80 10.84
N PHE A 153 29.19 -12.07 10.68
CA PHE A 153 27.82 -12.56 10.62
C PHE A 153 27.25 -12.97 11.99
N LYS A 154 27.97 -12.70 13.08
CA LYS A 154 27.50 -12.93 14.45
C LYS A 154 26.46 -11.88 14.86
N ASP A 155 25.55 -12.29 15.75
CA ASP A 155 24.46 -11.46 16.28
C ASP A 155 24.95 -10.35 17.20
#